data_AF-A0A1C4FCU8-F1
#
_entry.id   AF-A0A1C4FCU8-F1
#
_cell.length_a   1.000
_cell.length_b   1.000
_cell.length_c   1.000
_cell.angle_alpha   90.00
_cell.angle_beta   90.00
_cell.angle_gamma   90.00
#
_symmetry.space_group_name_H-M   'P 1'
#
loop_
_entity.id
_entity.type
_entity.pdbx_description
1 polymer ?
#
loop_
_entity_poly.entity_id
_entity_poly.type
_entity_poly.pdbx_seq_one_letter_code
_entity_poly.pdbx_strand_id
1 'polypeptide(L)' 'MSVVSPVEQQFAAYNAHDIEAFVACFSEDFTAYRLPSTSPSLQGREALRAFYVEHRITRHSARSCSRVR' A
#
# COMPACT_ATOMS: atom_id res chain seq x y z
N MET A 1 -1.98 -20.91 7.36
CA MET A 1 -2.29 -19.61 6.74
C MET A 1 -1.23 -19.34 5.68
N SER A 2 -1.62 -19.19 4.41
CA SER A 2 -0.69 -18.92 3.31
C SER A 2 -0.31 -17.44 3.28
N VAL A 3 0.97 -17.14 3.08
CA VAL A 3 1.49 -15.76 2.94
C VAL A 3 0.96 -15.03 1.71
N VAL A 4 0.40 -15.77 0.74
CA VAL A 4 -0.20 -15.22 -0.48
C VAL A 4 -1.49 -14.45 -0.16
N SER A 5 -2.24 -14.91 0.85
CA SER A 5 -3.56 -14.38 1.22
C SER A 5 -3.58 -12.88 1.59
N PRO A 6 -2.69 -12.36 2.45
CA PRO A 6 -2.67 -10.92 2.76
C PRO A 6 -2.20 -10.06 1.57
N VAL A 7 -1.36 -10.59 0.68
CA VAL A 7 -0.87 -9.84 -0.50
C VAL A 7 -1.97 -9.69 -1.55
N GLU A 8 -2.73 -10.75 -1.81
CA GLU A 8 -3.89 -10.70 -2.73
C GLU A 8 -4.98 -9.76 -2.22
N GLN A 9 -5.28 -9.81 -0.91
CA GLN A 9 -6.27 -8.94 -0.28
C GLN A 9 -5.84 -7.47 -0.34
N GLN A 10 -4.57 -7.19 -0.05
CA GLN A 10 -4.01 -5.84 -0.19
C GLN A 10 -4.16 -5.31 -1.62
N PHE A 11 -3.85 -6.12 -2.64
CA PHE A 11 -3.97 -5.70 -4.03
C PHE A 11 -5.43 -5.46 -4.44
N ALA A 12 -6.35 -6.32 -4.01
CA ALA A 12 -7.78 -6.14 -4.24
C ALA A 12 -8.31 -4.86 -3.58
N ALA A 13 -7.97 -4.62 -2.31
CA ALA A 13 -8.35 -3.42 -1.56
C ALA A 13 -7.81 -2.14 -2.21
N TYR A 14 -6.55 -2.16 -2.67
CA TYR A 14 -5.95 -1.03 -3.38
C TYR A 14 -6.72 -0.67 -4.66
N ASN A 15 -7.05 -1.67 -5.49
CA ASN A 15 -7.82 -1.45 -6.72
C ASN A 15 -9.26 -1.00 -6.47
N ALA A 16 -9.85 -1.45 -5.35
CA ALA A 16 -11.17 -1.01 -4.90
C ALA A 16 -11.16 0.37 -4.20
N HIS A 17 -9.98 0.97 -4.01
CA HIS A 17 -9.79 2.23 -3.28
C HIS A 17 -10.26 2.13 -1.81
N ASP A 18 -10.26 0.93 -1.23
CA ASP A 18 -10.64 0.66 0.15
C ASP A 18 -9.40 0.74 1.06
N ILE A 19 -9.21 1.91 1.66
CA ILE A 19 -8.07 2.15 2.55
C ILE A 19 -8.14 1.30 3.83
N GLU A 20 -9.33 1.01 4.36
CA GLU A 20 -9.48 0.26 5.61
C GLU A 20 -9.09 -1.20 5.40
N ALA A 21 -9.60 -1.83 4.33
CA ALA A 21 -9.23 -3.18 3.96
C ALA A 21 -7.75 -3.29 3.58
N PHE A 22 -7.18 -2.25 2.98
CA PHE A 22 -5.76 -2.21 2.62
C PHE A 22 -4.88 -2.21 3.87
N VAL A 23 -5.11 -1.30 4.83
CA VAL A 23 -4.25 -1.20 6.03
C VAL A 23 -4.44 -2.37 6.99
N ALA A 24 -5.61 -3.03 6.98
CA ALA A 24 -5.86 -4.24 7.75
C ALA A 24 -4.95 -5.42 7.37
N CYS A 25 -4.39 -5.41 6.15
CA CYS A 25 -3.43 -6.42 5.69
C CYS A 25 -2.03 -6.26 6.30
N PHE A 26 -1.78 -5.23 7.11
CA PHE A 26 -0.48 -4.91 7.70
C PHE A 26 -0.51 -4.96 9.24
N SER A 27 0.65 -5.26 9.83
CA SER A 27 0.87 -5.17 11.28
C SER A 27 0.81 -3.73 11.78
N GLU A 28 0.49 -3.54 13.06
CA GLU A 28 0.51 -2.24 13.72
C GLU A 28 1.92 -1.62 13.70
N ASP A 29 2.96 -2.44 13.89
CA ASP A 29 4.38 -2.07 13.85
C ASP A 29 4.97 -2.10 12.42
N PHE A 30 4.14 -1.92 11.39
CA PHE A 30 4.58 -1.95 9.99
C PHE A 30 5.74 -0.99 9.73
N THR A 31 6.75 -1.44 8.99
CA THR A 31 7.87 -0.59 8.58
C THR A 31 8.11 -0.73 7.08
N ALA A 32 8.09 0.40 6.38
CA ALA A 32 8.44 0.46 4.96
C ALA A 32 9.87 0.98 4.79
N TYR A 33 10.60 0.39 3.85
CA TYR A 33 11.92 0.85 3.44
C TYR A 33 11.88 1.21 1.96
N ARG A 34 12.62 2.28 1.61
CA ARG A 34 12.85 2.64 0.20
C ARG A 34 14.33 2.49 -0.08
N LEU A 35 14.68 1.35 -0.67
CA LEU A 35 16.06 1.09 -1.07
C LEU A 35 16.57 2.18 -2.04
N PRO A 36 17.86 2.55 -1.95
CA PRO A 36 18.91 1.95 -1.12
C PRO A 36 18.96 2.46 0.34
N SER A 37 18.05 3.33 0.76
CA SER A 37 18.04 3.84 2.15
C SER A 37 17.77 2.72 3.15
N THR A 38 18.58 2.68 4.20
CA THR A 38 18.38 1.81 5.38
C THR A 38 17.49 2.46 6.45
N SER A 39 17.22 3.77 6.32
CA SER A 39 16.26 4.46 7.18
C SER A 39 14.83 4.16 6.74
N PRO A 40 13.90 3.88 7.68
CA PRO A 40 12.49 3.69 7.38
C PRO A 40 11.88 4.88 6.65
N SER A 41 11.09 4.61 5.61
CA SER A 41 10.32 5.63 4.89
C SER A 41 8.93 5.85 5.49
N LEU A 42 8.34 4.81 6.09
CA LEU A 42 7.10 4.87 6.87
C LEU A 42 7.21 3.92 8.05
N GLN A 43 6.67 4.32 9.20
CA GLN A 43 6.64 3.54 10.43
C GLN A 43 5.25 3.60 11.04
N GLY A 44 4.68 2.43 11.29
CA GLY A 44 3.34 2.24 11.81
C GLY A 44 2.26 2.18 10.73
N ARG A 45 1.20 1.45 11.04
CA ARG A 45 0.00 1.33 10.18
C ARG A 45 -0.70 2.68 9.98
N GLU A 46 -0.70 3.55 10.99
CA GLU A 46 -1.32 4.88 10.89
C GLU A 46 -0.56 5.81 9.92
N ALA A 47 0.77 5.77 9.93
CA ALA A 47 1.57 6.53 8.96
C ALA A 47 1.33 6.04 7.53
N LEU A 48 1.18 4.72 7.35
CA LEU A 48 0.81 4.12 6.07
C LEU A 48 -0.58 4.59 5.60
N ARG A 49 -1.57 4.57 6.49
CA ARG A 49 -2.93 5.04 6.22
C ARG A 49 -2.94 6.48 5.73
N ALA A 50 -2.34 7.39 6.50
CA ALA A 50 -2.28 8.82 6.18
C ALA A 50 -1.62 9.06 4.81
N PHE A 51 -0.48 8.41 4.56
CA PHE A 51 0.26 8.54 3.30
C PHE A 51 -0.56 8.11 2.08
N TYR A 52 -1.30 7.00 2.16
CA TYR A 52 -2.09 6.49 1.03
C TYR A 52 -3.36 7.29 0.78
N VAL A 53 -4.03 7.78 1.84
CA VAL A 53 -5.18 8.68 1.73
C VAL A 53 -4.78 9.99 1.06
N GLU A 54 -3.60 10.53 1.38
CA GLU A 54 -3.14 11.82 0.85
C GLU A 54 -2.61 11.73 -0.59
N HIS A 55 -1.90 10.65 -0.94
CA HIS A 55 -1.11 10.62 -2.18
C HIS A 55 -1.54 9.61 -3.24
N ARG A 56 -2.33 8.59 -2.89
CA ARG A 56 -2.54 7.43 -3.78
C ARG A 56 -4.00 7.16 -4.11
N ILE A 57 -4.87 7.17 -3.10
CA ILE A 57 -6.28 6.79 -3.28
C ILE A 57 -7.15 7.98 -3.74
N THR A 58 -6.72 9.22 -3.48
CA THR A 58 -7.42 10.46 -3.85
C THR A 58 -7.06 11.04 -5.23
N ARG A 59 -6.02 10.55 -5.92
CA ARG A 59 -5.61 11.10 -7.23
C ARG A 59 -6.06 10.21 -8.39
N HIS A 60 -7.09 10.67 -9.08
CA HIS A 60 -7.70 10.12 -10.31
C HIS A 60 -6.78 10.00 -11.55
N SER A 61 -5.45 9.90 -11.42
CA SER A 61 -4.59 9.62 -12.58
C SER A 61 -4.26 8.13 -12.61
N ALA A 62 -5.20 7.34 -13.15
CA ALA A 62 -4.88 6.04 -13.70
C ALA A 62 -3.78 6.22 -14.75
N ARG A 63 -2.52 6.01 -14.36
CA ARG A 63 -1.48 5.74 -15.34
C ARG A 63 -1.67 4.28 -15.72
N SER A 64 -2.52 4.08 -16.72
CA SER A 64 -2.53 2.86 -17.51
C SER A 64 -1.07 2.49 -17.77
N CYS A 65 -0.68 1.28 -17.36
CA CYS A 65 0.54 0.67 -17.85
C CYS A 65 0.35 0.50 -19.35
N SER A 66 0.76 1.50 -20.13
CA SER A 66 0.81 1.41 -21.58
C SER A 66 1.88 0.41 -21.93
N ARG A 67 1.46 -0.86 -22.02
CA ARG A 67 1.92 -1.89 -22.94
C ARG A 67 3.37 -1.70 -23.39
N VAL A 68 4.31 -2.29 -22.65
CA VAL A 68 5.64 -2.61 -23.20
C VAL A 68 5.37 -3.60 -24.34
N ARG A 69 5.41 -3.08 -25.57
CA ARG A 69 5.58 -3.90 -26.77
C ARG A 69 7.06 -4.16 -26.97
#